data_AF-A0A661EBF5-F1
#
_entry.id   AF-A0A661EBF5-F1
#
_cell.length_a   1.000
_cell.length_b   1.000
_cell.length_c   1.000
_cell.angle_alpha   90.00
_cell.angle_beta   90.00
_cell.angle_gamma   90.00
#
_symmetry.space_group_name_H-M   'P 1'
#
loop_
_entity.id
_entity.type
_entity.pdbx_description
1 polymer ?
#
loop_
_entity_poly.entity_id
_entity_poly.type
_entity_poly.pdbx_seq_one_letter_code
_entity_poly.pdbx_strand_id
1 'polypeptide(L)' 'MAKATYLNDFKVHIFFNDGVEKTVDLKNYIKSKKHPFFQSLKNIDEFKKFKIHKTLIWQTGADIAPEFLHDDL' A
#
# COMPACT_ATOMS: atom_id res chain seq x y z
N MET A 1 -6.93 -5.02 -9.00
CA MET A 1 -7.25 -3.67 -8.52
C MET A 1 -7.40 -2.73 -9.70
N ALA A 2 -8.31 -1.77 -9.65
CA ALA A 2 -8.55 -0.83 -10.75
C ALA A 2 -7.75 0.46 -10.55
N LYS A 3 -7.77 1.02 -9.33
CA LYS A 3 -7.02 2.24 -8.96
C LYS A 3 -6.65 2.24 -7.47
N ALA A 4 -5.68 3.05 -7.11
CA ALA A 4 -5.34 3.35 -5.73
C ALA A 4 -4.84 4.80 -5.64
N THR A 5 -5.07 5.46 -4.52
CA THR A 5 -4.73 6.87 -4.33
C THR A 5 -4.23 7.07 -2.91
N TYR A 6 -3.09 7.76 -2.80
CA TYR A 6 -2.57 8.17 -1.52
C TYR A 6 -3.51 9.20 -0.88
N LEU A 7 -3.85 9.02 0.39
CA LEU A 7 -4.67 9.98 1.13
C LEU A 7 -3.82 10.85 2.06
N ASN A 8 -3.32 10.27 3.16
CA ASN A 8 -2.42 10.91 4.12
C ASN A 8 -1.69 9.85 4.97
N ASP A 9 -0.62 10.23 5.67
CA ASP A 9 0.16 9.34 6.54
C ASP A 9 0.54 8.05 5.80
N PHE A 10 0.06 6.87 6.23
CA PHE A 10 0.21 5.60 5.53
C PHE A 10 -1.11 5.05 4.96
N LYS A 11 -2.09 5.92 4.71
CA LYS A 11 -3.42 5.55 4.22
C LYS A 11 -3.49 5.60 2.70
N VAL A 12 -4.03 4.53 2.13
CA VAL A 12 -4.28 4.38 0.69
C VAL A 12 -5.74 4.05 0.48
N HIS A 13 -6.39 4.80 -0.38
CA HIS A 13 -7.72 4.50 -0.85
C HIS A 13 -7.64 3.67 -2.13
N ILE A 14 -8.33 2.53 -2.16
CA ILE A 14 -8.21 1.52 -3.20
C ILE A 14 -9.58 1.33 -3.83
N PHE A 15 -9.61 1.37 -5.15
CA PHE A 15 -10.77 1.03 -5.97
C PHE A 15 -10.53 -0.33 -6.61
N PHE A 16 -11.35 -1.31 -6.25
CA PHE A 16 -11.32 -2.65 -6.81
C PHE A 16 -12.08 -2.71 -8.15
N ASN A 17 -11.78 -3.72 -8.96
CA ASN A 17 -12.43 -3.86 -10.27
C ASN A 17 -13.90 -4.29 -10.17
N ASP A 18 -14.33 -4.72 -8.98
CA ASP A 18 -15.70 -5.12 -8.66
C ASP A 18 -16.58 -3.92 -8.23
N GLY A 19 -16.05 -2.70 -8.26
CA GLY A 19 -16.74 -1.48 -7.82
C GLY A 19 -16.64 -1.21 -6.32
N VAL A 20 -16.07 -2.13 -5.54
CA VAL A 20 -15.76 -1.92 -4.12
C VAL A 20 -14.65 -0.89 -3.95
N GLU A 21 -14.79 -0.02 -2.96
CA GLU A 21 -13.77 0.93 -2.53
C GLU A 21 -13.41 0.70 -1.05
N LYS A 22 -12.12 0.79 -0.71
CA LYS A 22 -11.64 0.59 0.65
C LYS A 22 -10.48 1.53 0.97
N THR A 23 -10.53 2.15 2.14
CA THR A 23 -9.40 2.89 2.69
C THR A 23 -8.64 2.00 3.66
N VAL A 24 -7.36 1.78 3.42
CA VAL A 24 -6.51 0.90 4.24
C VAL A 24 -5.39 1.71 4.88
N ASP A 25 -5.18 1.51 6.19
CA ASP A 25 -4.07 2.10 6.94
C ASP A 25 -2.89 1.12 7.00
N LEU A 26 -1.83 1.43 6.26
CA LEU A 26 -0.65 0.58 6.16
C LEU A 26 0.42 0.89 7.21
N LYS A 27 0.15 1.80 8.15
CA LYS A 27 1.15 2.25 9.14
C LYS A 27 1.67 1.10 9.97
N ASN A 28 0.76 0.31 10.56
CA ASN A 28 1.15 -0.81 11.42
C ASN A 28 1.81 -1.92 10.60
N TYR A 29 1.28 -2.19 9.41
CA TYR A 29 1.83 -3.16 8.48
C TYR A 29 3.30 -2.84 8.15
N ILE A 30 3.59 -1.64 7.65
CA ILE A 30 4.95 -1.21 7.28
C ILE A 30 5.87 -1.22 8.50
N LYS A 31 5.41 -0.74 9.66
CA LYS A 31 6.21 -0.73 10.89
C LYS A 31 6.54 -2.13 11.38
N SER A 32 5.64 -3.10 11.22
CA SER A 32 5.85 -4.50 11.62
C SER A 32 6.86 -5.23 10.71
N LYS A 33 7.04 -4.78 9.46
CA LYS A 33 7.98 -5.41 8.54
C LYS A 33 9.42 -5.12 8.93
N LYS A 34 10.20 -6.18 9.07
CA LYS A 34 11.66 -6.13 9.28
C LYS A 34 12.46 -6.17 7.98
N HIS A 35 11.80 -6.46 6.86
CA HIS A 35 12.45 -6.62 5.56
C HIS A 35 13.00 -5.28 5.04
N PRO A 36 14.24 -5.22 4.50
CA PRO A 36 14.89 -3.98 4.07
C PRO A 36 14.07 -3.16 3.07
N PHE A 37 13.35 -3.82 2.15
CA PHE A 37 12.48 -3.13 1.18
C PHE A 37 11.37 -2.30 1.82
N PHE A 38 10.91 -2.67 3.03
CA PHE A 38 9.89 -1.94 3.79
C PHE A 38 10.47 -0.92 4.77
N GLN A 39 11.78 -0.97 5.06
CA GLN A 39 12.43 0.01 5.94
C GLN A 39 12.33 1.43 5.35
N SER A 40 12.62 1.58 4.06
CA SER A 40 12.53 2.88 3.36
C SER A 40 11.10 3.40 3.32
N LEU A 41 10.10 2.51 3.32
CA LEU A 41 8.69 2.90 3.32
C LEU A 41 8.24 3.50 4.65
N LYS A 42 9.04 3.45 5.72
CA LYS A 42 8.77 4.22 6.95
C LYS A 42 8.89 5.73 6.71
N ASN A 43 9.55 6.14 5.63
CA ASN A 43 9.53 7.52 5.17
C ASN A 43 8.29 7.76 4.29
N ILE A 44 7.46 8.73 4.66
CA ILE A 44 6.22 9.06 3.94
C ILE A 44 6.52 9.50 2.50
N ASP A 45 7.65 10.17 2.26
CA ASP A 45 8.05 10.61 0.92
C ASP A 45 8.36 9.44 -0.02
N GLU A 46 8.82 8.32 0.53
CA GLU A 46 9.03 7.08 -0.22
C GLU A 46 7.72 6.30 -0.33
N PHE A 47 6.93 6.26 0.74
CA PHE A 47 5.64 5.58 0.77
C PHE A 47 4.67 6.12 -0.29
N LYS A 48 4.56 7.44 -0.48
CA LYS A 48 3.63 8.01 -1.48
C LYS A 48 4.03 7.76 -2.93
N LYS A 49 5.27 7.29 -3.20
CA LYS A 49 5.79 7.01 -4.56
C LYS A 49 5.42 5.61 -5.07
N PHE A 50 4.33 5.03 -4.57
CA PHE A 50 3.87 3.75 -5.06
C PHE A 50 3.34 3.84 -6.50
N LYS A 51 3.40 2.72 -7.22
CA LYS A 51 2.77 2.53 -8.52
C LYS A 51 1.77 1.39 -8.45
N ILE A 52 0.82 1.42 -9.37
CA ILE A 52 -0.27 0.45 -9.47
C ILE A 52 0.05 -0.49 -10.63
N HIS A 53 0.08 -1.79 -10.35
CA HIS A 53 0.03 -2.85 -11.36
C HIS A 53 -1.10 -3.82 -10.99
N LYS A 54 -0.76 -5.01 -10.49
CA LYS A 54 -1.68 -5.95 -9.83
C LYS A 54 -1.61 -5.82 -8.30
N THR A 55 -0.47 -5.34 -7.81
CA THR A 55 -0.17 -5.00 -6.41
C THR A 55 0.31 -3.53 -6.32
N LEU A 56 0.28 -2.93 -5.13
CA LEU A 56 0.98 -1.67 -4.87
C LEU A 56 2.47 -1.96 -4.87
N ILE A 57 3.24 -1.32 -5.76
CA ILE A 57 4.68 -1.57 -5.89
C ILE A 57 5.47 -0.28 -5.62
N TRP A 58 6.62 -0.41 -4.96
CA TRP A 58 7.55 0.68 -4.70
C TRP A 58 8.87 0.49 -5.44
N GLN A 59 9.59 1.59 -5.69
CA GLN A 59 10.91 1.54 -6.33
C GLN A 59 11.94 0.73 -5.53
N THR A 60 11.70 0.56 -4.23
CA THR A 60 12.53 -0.26 -3.33
C THR A 60 12.37 -1.76 -3.58
N GLY A 61 11.43 -2.19 -4.42
CA GLY A 61 11.09 -3.59 -4.65
C GLY A 61 10.07 -4.14 -3.65
N ALA A 62 9.58 -3.34 -2.71
CA ALA A 62 8.45 -3.73 -1.88
C ALA A 62 7.17 -3.77 -2.72
N ASP A 63 6.35 -4.78 -2.48
CA ASP A 63 5.02 -4.90 -3.05
C ASP A 63 3.98 -5.31 -1.99
N ILE A 64 2.75 -4.83 -2.14
CA ILE A 64 1.62 -5.19 -1.29
C ILE A 64 0.44 -5.60 -2.17
N ALA A 65 0.07 -6.88 -2.12
CA ALA A 65 -1.04 -7.40 -2.89
C ALA A 65 -2.40 -6.93 -2.34
N PRO A 66 -3.39 -6.70 -3.21
CA PRO A 66 -4.73 -6.27 -2.81
C PRO A 66 -5.43 -7.25 -1.87
N GLU A 67 -5.03 -8.52 -1.85
CA GLU A 67 -5.54 -9.56 -0.95
C GLU A 67 -5.28 -9.20 0.51
N PHE A 68 -4.07 -8.71 0.83
CA PHE A 68 -3.70 -8.19 2.16
C PHE A 68 -4.36 -6.84 2.49
N LEU A 69 -5.01 -6.21 1.52
CA LEU A 69 -5.71 -4.94 1.68
C LEU A 69 -7.22 -5.16 1.82
N HIS A 70 -7.72 -6.23 1.21
CA HIS A 70 -9.14 -6.61 1.17
C HIS A 70 -9.54 -7.44 2.38
N ASP A 71 -8.71 -8.41 2.77
CA ASP A 71 -8.86 -9.12 4.04
C ASP A 71 -8.46 -8.14 5.16
N ASP A 72 -9.40 -7.85 6.06
CA ASP A 72 -9.20 -6.94 7.19
C ASP A 72 -7.98 -7.38 8.02
N LEU A 73 -6.91 -6.58 7.94
CA LEU A 73 -5.74 -6.63 8.81
C LEU A 73 -6.00 -5.89 10.13
#